data_AF-A0A026WDL0-F1
#
_entry.id   AF-A0A026WDL0-F1
#
_cell.length_a   1.000
_cell.length_b   1.000
_cell.length_c   1.000
_cell.angle_alpha   90.00
_cell.angle_beta   90.00
_cell.angle_gamma   90.00
#
_symmetry.space_group_name_H-M   'P 1'
#
loop_
_entity.id
_entity.type
_entity.pdbx_description
1 polymer ?
#
loop_
_entity_poly.entity_id
_entity_poly.type
_entity_poly.pdbx_seq_one_letter_code
_entity_poly.pdbx_strand_id
1 'polypeptide(L)'
;MDDRLNLVSNKMSIEIPHEPTESIIEVMENESNLSSSRLNCDIDWKKQYETFNELYEKREKTYHDVLKKYNKCNILKEKVKKLNAEKISLHKQCVNNRKSQSIIKNIFNDDQIRALVNKSNQGSKWSEKTIKKALRLKFSCGLNGYNELLGQRMPLPSVRTLQEKLETPL
;
A
#
# COMPACT_ATOMS: atom_id res chain seq x y z
N MET A 1 23.96 10.28 6.95
CA MET A 1 23.60 11.34 6.01
C MET A 1 22.08 11.35 5.98
N ASP A 2 21.49 12.21 6.80
CA ASP A 2 20.07 12.27 7.10
C ASP A 2 19.49 13.48 6.36
N ASP A 3 18.85 13.25 5.21
CA ASP A 3 18.15 14.31 4.48
C ASP A 3 16.71 14.42 4.99
N ARG A 4 16.54 15.20 6.05
CA ARG A 4 15.24 15.70 6.50
C ARG A 4 14.76 16.78 5.52
N LEU A 5 13.94 16.40 4.55
CA LEU A 5 13.19 17.36 3.74
C LEU A 5 12.10 18.02 4.59
N ASN A 6 12.37 19.27 4.99
CA ASN A 6 11.42 20.21 5.58
C ASN A 6 10.26 20.45 4.61
N LEU A 7 9.09 19.87 4.90
CA LEU A 7 7.85 20.23 4.21
C LEU A 7 7.25 21.44 4.94
N VAL A 8 7.60 22.64 4.48
CA VAL A 8 6.96 23.89 4.91
C VAL A 8 5.45 23.76 4.70
N SER A 9 4.70 23.80 5.80
CA SER A 9 3.25 23.77 5.81
C SER A 9 2.75 25.11 5.31
N ASN A 10 2.52 25.22 4.00
CA ASN A 10 1.84 26.38 3.44
C ASN A 10 0.34 26.21 3.69
N LYS A 11 -0.12 26.63 4.87
CA LYS A 11 -1.55 26.85 5.16
C LYS A 11 -2.01 28.02 4.32
N MET A 12 -2.58 27.74 3.15
CA MET A 12 -3.31 28.76 2.39
C MET A 12 -4.69 28.87 3.04
N SER A 13 -4.85 29.85 3.93
CA SER A 13 -6.14 30.23 4.51
C SER A 13 -7.03 30.71 3.37
N ILE A 14 -8.07 29.95 3.06
CA ILE A 14 -9.14 30.40 2.17
C ILE A 14 -10.10 31.15 3.08
N GLU A 15 -10.01 32.48 3.09
CA GLU A 15 -11.05 33.32 3.67
C GLU A 15 -12.34 33.13 2.86
N ILE A 16 -13.37 32.63 3.54
CA ILE A 16 -14.73 32.58 3.04
C ILE A 16 -15.23 34.02 3.01
N PRO A 17 -15.70 34.57 1.87
CA PRO A 17 -16.30 35.90 1.85
C PRO A 17 -17.52 35.94 2.78
N HIS A 18 -17.47 36.87 3.74
CA HIS A 18 -18.55 37.16 4.68
C HIS A 18 -19.86 37.48 3.95
N GLU A 19 -20.97 37.02 4.54
CA GLU A 19 -22.34 37.37 4.15
C GLU A 19 -22.50 38.89 3.95
N PRO A 20 -23.31 39.35 2.97
CA PRO A 20 -23.58 40.76 2.83
C PRO A 20 -24.50 41.21 3.97
N THR A 21 -23.94 41.94 4.93
CA THR A 21 -24.67 42.76 5.89
C THR A 21 -25.67 43.66 5.15
N GLU A 22 -26.93 43.60 5.56
CA GLU A 22 -28.00 44.53 5.17
C GLU A 22 -27.54 45.98 5.41
N SER A 23 -27.12 46.67 4.35
CA SER A 23 -26.96 48.13 4.39
C SER A 23 -28.28 48.78 3.97
N ILE A 24 -29.00 49.30 4.95
CA ILE A 24 -30.14 50.20 4.78
C ILE A 24 -29.69 51.39 3.90
N ILE A 25 -30.30 51.55 2.73
CA ILE A 25 -30.09 52.71 1.85
C ILE A 25 -30.92 53.85 2.42
N GLU A 26 -30.22 54.85 2.98
CA GLU A 26 -30.82 56.12 3.38
C GLU A 26 -31.11 56.94 2.10
N VAL A 27 -32.39 57.20 1.83
CA VAL A 27 -32.85 58.01 0.70
C VAL A 27 -32.64 59.48 1.06
N MET A 28 -31.62 60.11 0.48
CA MET A 28 -31.50 61.56 0.45
C MET A 28 -32.02 62.08 -0.90
N GLU A 29 -33.20 62.69 -0.89
CA GLU A 29 -33.69 63.53 -1.97
C GLU A 29 -32.76 64.72 -2.16
N ASN A 30 -32.17 64.86 -3.34
CA ASN A 30 -31.53 66.10 -3.74
C ASN A 30 -32.04 66.48 -5.13
N GLU A 31 -33.05 67.37 -5.15
CA GLU A 31 -33.55 67.95 -6.38
C GLU A 31 -32.63 69.07 -6.89
N SER A 32 -32.57 69.11 -8.22
CA SER A 32 -32.23 70.24 -9.11
C SER A 32 -30.75 70.58 -9.34
N ASN A 33 -30.24 70.20 -10.51
CA ASN A 33 -30.36 71.07 -11.69
C ASN A 33 -29.91 70.38 -13.00
N LEU A 34 -30.74 70.58 -14.02
CA LEU A 34 -30.71 69.99 -15.36
C LEU A 34 -29.73 70.80 -16.25
N SER A 35 -28.59 70.20 -16.63
CA SER A 35 -27.87 70.59 -17.86
C SER A 35 -27.73 69.35 -18.74
N SER A 36 -28.52 69.36 -19.80
CA SER A 36 -28.73 68.26 -20.74
C SER A 36 -27.63 68.24 -21.81
N SER A 37 -26.66 67.35 -21.65
CA SER A 37 -25.92 66.72 -22.74
C SER A 37 -26.22 65.22 -22.73
N ARG A 38 -27.47 64.90 -23.11
CA ARG A 38 -27.97 63.55 -23.37
C ARG A 38 -27.21 62.92 -24.56
N LEU A 39 -26.25 62.06 -24.24
CA LEU A 39 -25.94 60.88 -25.06
C LEU A 39 -25.59 59.74 -24.09
N ASN A 40 -26.62 59.15 -23.48
CA ASN A 40 -26.50 57.84 -22.84
C ASN A 40 -27.61 56.98 -23.45
N CYS A 41 -27.29 56.39 -24.60
CA CYS A 41 -28.22 55.64 -25.44
C CYS A 41 -28.44 54.25 -24.83
N ASP A 42 -29.68 53.99 -24.40
CA ASP A 42 -30.32 52.70 -24.12
C ASP A 42 -29.40 51.54 -23.69
N ILE A 43 -29.11 51.51 -22.39
CA ILE A 43 -28.63 50.29 -21.74
C ILE A 43 -29.80 49.30 -21.68
N ASP A 44 -29.74 48.27 -22.52
CA ASP A 44 -30.63 47.11 -22.44
C ASP A 44 -30.29 46.26 -21.20
N TRP A 45 -30.88 46.64 -20.07
CA TRP A 45 -30.68 45.99 -18.78
C TRP A 45 -31.04 44.50 -18.79
N LYS A 46 -31.96 44.09 -19.68
CA LYS A 46 -32.32 42.68 -19.84
C LYS A 46 -31.15 41.88 -20.41
N LYS A 47 -30.53 42.41 -21.47
CA LYS A 47 -29.33 41.81 -22.07
C LYS A 47 -28.14 41.78 -21.09
N GLN A 48 -27.99 42.82 -20.27
CA GLN A 48 -26.94 42.83 -19.24
C GLN A 48 -27.16 41.77 -18.15
N TYR A 49 -28.40 41.62 -17.68
CA TYR A 49 -28.77 40.58 -16.70
C TYR A 49 -28.56 39.17 -17.28
N GLU A 50 -29.00 38.92 -18.51
CA GLU A 50 -28.79 37.64 -19.20
C GLU A 50 -27.29 37.30 -19.31
N THR A 51 -26.47 38.27 -19.71
CA THR A 51 -25.01 38.11 -19.78
C THR A 51 -24.41 37.78 -18.41
N PHE A 52 -24.84 38.49 -17.35
CA PHE A 52 -24.34 38.24 -15.99
C PHE A 52 -24.72 36.84 -15.49
N ASN A 53 -25.96 36.41 -15.74
CA ASN A 53 -26.45 35.09 -15.35
C ASN A 53 -25.68 33.97 -16.08
N GLU A 54 -25.43 34.13 -17.40
CA GLU A 54 -24.59 33.19 -18.16
C GLU A 54 -23.16 33.08 -17.60
N LEU A 55 -22.56 34.21 -17.20
CA LEU A 55 -21.25 34.23 -16.58
C LEU A 55 -21.24 33.53 -15.21
N TYR A 56 -22.30 33.73 -14.42
CA TYR A 56 -22.46 33.07 -13.12
C TYR A 56 -22.57 31.55 -13.27
N GLU A 57 -23.44 31.08 -14.15
CA GLU A 57 -23.61 29.65 -14.48
C GLU A 57 -22.31 29.02 -14.98
N LYS A 58 -21.60 29.73 -15.88
CA LYS A 58 -20.30 29.28 -16.38
C LYS A 58 -19.29 29.16 -15.24
N ARG A 59 -19.26 30.13 -14.33
CA ARG A 59 -18.38 30.12 -13.16
C ARG A 59 -18.71 28.95 -12.24
N GLU A 60 -19.97 28.72 -11.89
CA GLU A 60 -20.38 27.59 -11.05
C GLU A 60 -19.98 26.25 -11.67
N LYS A 61 -20.20 26.08 -12.98
CA LYS A 61 -19.77 24.89 -13.70
C LYS A 61 -18.26 24.69 -13.61
N THR A 62 -17.46 25.75 -13.79
CA THR A 62 -16.00 25.63 -13.65
C THR A 62 -15.57 25.26 -12.24
N TYR A 63 -16.21 25.81 -11.20
CA TYR A 63 -15.93 25.44 -9.81
C TYR A 63 -16.24 23.96 -9.56
N HIS A 64 -17.40 23.50 -10.03
CA HIS A 64 -17.79 22.10 -9.90
C HIS A 64 -16.77 21.16 -10.58
N ASP A 65 -16.31 21.50 -11.79
CA ASP A 65 -15.32 20.70 -12.52
C ASP A 65 -13.96 20.65 -11.80
N VAL A 66 -13.50 21.77 -11.24
CA VAL A 66 -12.28 21.83 -10.44
C VAL A 66 -12.40 20.97 -9.19
N LEU A 67 -13.51 21.09 -8.45
CA LEU A 67 -13.76 20.31 -7.24
C LEU A 67 -13.81 18.81 -7.53
N LYS A 68 -14.49 18.41 -8.61
CA LYS A 68 -14.55 17.01 -9.07
C LYS A 68 -13.16 16.46 -9.39
N LYS A 69 -12.32 17.24 -10.07
CA LYS A 69 -10.92 16.86 -10.36
C LYS A 69 -10.10 16.74 -9.08
N TYR A 70 -10.23 17.69 -8.15
CA TYR A 70 -9.55 17.67 -6.85
C TYR A 70 -9.91 16.41 -6.05
N ASN A 71 -11.20 16.10 -5.91
CA ASN A 71 -11.68 14.91 -5.21
C ASN A 71 -11.13 13.63 -5.83
N LYS A 72 -11.16 13.53 -7.16
CA LYS A 72 -10.58 12.38 -7.90
C LYS A 72 -9.07 12.25 -7.64
N CYS A 73 -8.33 13.35 -7.66
CA CYS A 73 -6.90 13.37 -7.37
C CYS A 73 -6.60 12.90 -5.94
N ASN A 74 -7.39 13.34 -4.96
CA ASN A 74 -7.23 12.95 -3.58
C ASN A 74 -7.45 11.44 -3.37
N ILE A 75 -8.50 10.88 -3.98
CA ILE A 75 -8.76 9.42 -3.94
C ILE A 75 -7.59 8.65 -4.54
N LEU A 76 -7.06 9.10 -5.69
CA LEU A 76 -5.90 8.47 -6.32
C LEU A 76 -4.65 8.56 -5.45
N LYS A 77 -4.43 9.69 -4.78
CA LYS A 77 -3.31 9.90 -3.86
C LYS A 77 -3.35 8.91 -2.69
N GLU A 78 -4.52 8.73 -2.07
CA GLU A 78 -4.68 7.75 -0.98
C GLU A 78 -4.49 6.30 -1.47
N LYS A 79 -4.99 5.98 -2.67
CA LYS A 79 -4.75 4.67 -3.28
C LYS A 79 -3.26 4.39 -3.51
N VAL A 80 -2.52 5.38 -4.01
CA VAL A 80 -1.06 5.27 -4.22
C VAL A 80 -0.33 5.07 -2.90
N LYS A 81 -0.69 5.82 -1.84
CA LYS A 81 -0.11 5.62 -0.50
C LYS A 81 -0.32 4.19 0.00
N LYS A 82 -1.56 3.67 -0.10
CA LYS A 82 -1.89 2.30 0.32
C LYS A 82 -1.08 1.25 -0.45
N LEU A 83 -1.02 1.38 -1.78
CA LEU A 83 -0.24 0.47 -2.63
C LEU A 83 1.26 0.51 -2.31
N ASN A 84 1.81 1.69 -2.03
CA ASN A 84 3.21 1.81 -1.62
C ASN A 84 3.48 1.16 -0.26
N ALA A 85 2.59 1.33 0.72
CA ALA A 85 2.72 0.66 2.01
C ALA A 85 2.67 -0.87 1.87
N GLU A 86 1.74 -1.39 1.04
CA GLU A 86 1.64 -2.81 0.74
C GLU A 86 2.90 -3.34 0.04
N LYS A 87 3.41 -2.61 -0.96
CA LYS A 87 4.66 -2.95 -1.65
C LYS A 87 5.84 -3.07 -0.68
N ILE A 88 5.98 -2.13 0.25
CA ILE A 88 7.05 -2.14 1.27
C ILE A 88 6.88 -3.36 2.19
N SER A 89 5.66 -3.64 2.65
CA SER A 89 5.37 -4.80 3.49
C SER A 89 5.71 -6.12 2.79
N LEU A 90 5.25 -6.29 1.55
CA LEU A 90 5.55 -7.46 0.72
C LEU A 90 7.04 -7.61 0.46
N HIS A 91 7.74 -6.51 0.20
CA HIS A 91 9.19 -6.54 0.03
C HIS A 91 9.90 -7.03 1.31
N LYS A 92 9.51 -6.52 2.47
CA LYS A 92 10.04 -6.96 3.77
C LYS A 92 9.79 -8.45 4.02
N GLN A 93 8.59 -8.94 3.72
CA GLN A 93 8.26 -10.36 3.83
C GLN A 93 9.10 -11.21 2.88
N CYS A 94 9.25 -10.81 1.62
CA CYS A 94 10.10 -11.50 0.65
C CYS A 94 11.56 -11.57 1.10
N VAL A 95 12.12 -10.47 1.60
CA VAL A 95 13.50 -10.43 2.12
C VAL A 95 13.65 -11.37 3.31
N ASN A 96 12.70 -11.36 4.25
CA ASN A 96 12.71 -12.26 5.41
C ASN A 96 12.59 -13.72 4.98
N ASN A 97 11.67 -14.05 4.07
CA ASN A 97 11.50 -15.41 3.57
C ASN A 97 12.77 -15.91 2.86
N ARG A 98 13.46 -15.06 2.09
CA ARG A 98 14.75 -15.43 1.48
C ARG A 98 15.81 -15.75 2.54
N LYS A 99 15.90 -14.95 3.61
CA LYS A 99 16.82 -15.22 4.73
C LYS A 99 16.46 -16.53 5.45
N SER A 100 15.18 -16.80 5.70
CA SER A 100 14.73 -18.06 6.29
C SER A 100 15.07 -19.25 5.38
N GLN A 101 14.84 -19.12 4.07
CA GLN A 101 15.17 -20.16 3.10
C GLN A 101 16.68 -20.44 3.03
N SER A 102 17.53 -19.42 3.11
CA SER A 102 18.99 -19.64 3.12
C SER A 102 19.44 -20.38 4.38
N ILE A 103 18.91 -20.01 5.55
CA ILE A 103 19.19 -20.72 6.81
C ILE A 103 18.75 -22.18 6.73
N ILE A 104 17.54 -22.44 6.24
CA ILE A 104 17.00 -23.81 6.09
C ILE A 104 17.89 -24.64 5.15
N LYS A 105 18.31 -24.07 4.01
CA LYS A 105 19.22 -24.74 3.05
C LYS A 105 20.63 -24.97 3.60
N ASN A 106 21.07 -24.21 4.58
CA ASN A 106 22.36 -24.44 5.25
C ASN A 106 22.28 -25.59 6.27
N ILE A 107 21.11 -25.84 6.87
CA ILE A 107 20.92 -26.87 7.91
C ILE A 107 20.51 -28.21 7.29
N PHE A 108 19.61 -28.17 6.31
CA PHE A 108 18.95 -29.34 5.73
C PHE A 108 19.32 -29.51 4.25
N ASN A 109 19.44 -30.77 3.83
CA ASN A 109 19.59 -31.10 2.41
C ASN A 109 18.25 -30.95 1.68
N ASP A 110 18.27 -30.82 0.35
CA ASP A 110 17.06 -30.62 -0.45
C ASP A 110 16.01 -31.73 -0.26
N ASP A 111 16.42 -32.98 -0.05
CA ASP A 111 15.51 -34.09 0.24
C ASP A 111 14.84 -33.96 1.61
N GLN A 112 15.55 -33.43 2.60
CA GLN A 112 14.99 -33.12 3.92
C GLN A 112 14.02 -31.93 3.86
N ILE A 113 14.34 -30.92 3.04
CA ILE A 113 13.43 -29.78 2.82
C ILE A 113 12.15 -30.24 2.12
N ARG A 114 12.24 -31.12 1.11
CA ARG A 114 11.05 -31.73 0.48
C ARG A 114 10.22 -32.51 1.49
N ALA A 115 10.87 -33.29 2.36
CA ALA A 115 10.20 -34.01 3.43
C ALA A 115 9.49 -33.07 4.43
N LEU A 116 10.05 -31.91 4.75
CA LEU A 116 9.40 -30.90 5.61
C LEU A 116 8.13 -30.30 4.97
N VAL A 117 8.15 -30.11 3.65
CA VAL A 117 7.03 -29.49 2.92
C VAL A 117 5.88 -30.49 2.69
N ASN A 118 6.20 -31.78 2.57
CA ASN A 118 5.20 -32.80 2.29
C ASN A 118 4.41 -33.19 3.55
N LYS A 119 3.10 -33.44 3.39
CA LYS A 119 2.23 -33.92 4.48
C LYS A 119 2.62 -35.33 4.98
N SER A 120 3.32 -36.10 4.15
CA SER A 120 3.81 -37.44 4.49
C SER A 120 5.21 -37.65 3.90
N ASN A 121 6.07 -38.28 4.71
CA ASN A 121 7.42 -38.69 4.31
C ASN A 121 7.47 -40.13 3.79
N GLN A 122 6.33 -40.81 3.70
CA GLN A 122 6.25 -42.17 3.18
C GLN A 122 6.75 -42.21 1.73
N GLY A 123 7.74 -43.07 1.47
CA GLY A 123 8.36 -43.19 0.14
C GLY A 123 9.36 -42.09 -0.22
N SER A 124 9.78 -41.25 0.74
CA SER A 124 10.82 -40.25 0.48
C SER A 124 12.16 -40.91 0.13
N LYS A 125 12.68 -40.58 -1.05
CA LYS A 125 14.05 -40.97 -1.44
C LYS A 125 15.05 -40.04 -0.75
N TRP A 126 15.80 -40.60 0.18
CA TRP A 126 16.84 -39.89 0.91
C TRP A 126 18.15 -39.88 0.11
N SER A 127 18.81 -38.74 0.07
CA SER A 127 20.14 -38.62 -0.53
C SER A 127 21.18 -39.34 0.34
N GLU A 128 22.29 -39.78 -0.27
CA GLU A 128 23.38 -40.39 0.48
C GLU A 128 23.93 -39.47 1.58
N LYS A 129 23.96 -38.16 1.31
CA LYS A 129 24.36 -37.13 2.28
C LYS A 129 23.45 -37.18 3.51
N THR A 130 22.14 -37.29 3.31
CA THR A 130 21.17 -37.40 4.41
C THR A 130 21.30 -38.73 5.15
N ILE A 131 21.46 -39.84 4.44
CA ILE A 131 21.69 -41.17 5.07
C ILE A 131 22.94 -41.14 5.95
N LYS A 132 24.08 -40.63 5.46
CA LYS A 132 25.33 -40.52 6.23
C LYS A 132 25.15 -39.64 7.47
N LYS A 133 24.48 -38.49 7.34
CA LYS A 133 24.20 -37.58 8.47
C LYS A 133 23.30 -38.24 9.52
N ALA A 134 22.27 -38.96 9.07
CA ALA A 134 21.34 -39.67 9.94
C ALA A 134 21.98 -40.87 10.66
N LEU A 135 22.85 -41.63 9.98
CA LEU A 135 23.64 -42.70 10.60
C LEU A 135 24.55 -42.14 11.70
N ARG A 136 25.29 -41.06 11.42
CA ARG A 136 26.13 -40.39 12.43
C ARG A 136 25.30 -39.96 13.64
N LEU A 137 24.14 -39.36 13.41
CA LEU A 137 23.23 -38.94 14.47
C LEU A 137 22.76 -40.13 15.31
N LYS A 138 22.30 -41.22 14.66
CA LYS A 138 21.88 -42.46 15.33
C LYS A 138 23.00 -43.08 16.16
N PHE A 139 24.23 -43.08 15.66
CA PHE A 139 25.39 -43.58 16.41
C PHE A 139 25.72 -42.70 17.62
N SER A 140 25.56 -41.38 17.51
CA SER A 140 25.88 -40.44 18.58
C SER A 140 24.84 -40.41 19.71
N CYS A 141 23.53 -40.45 19.40
CA CYS A 141 22.47 -40.37 20.41
C CYS A 141 21.80 -41.71 20.75
N GLY A 142 22.20 -42.80 20.08
CA GLY A 142 21.60 -44.12 20.23
C GLY A 142 20.20 -44.23 19.62
N LEU A 143 19.60 -45.42 19.71
CA LEU A 143 18.30 -45.71 19.10
C LEU A 143 17.17 -44.88 19.72
N ASN A 144 17.13 -44.77 21.06
CA ASN A 144 16.08 -44.03 21.75
C ASN A 144 16.13 -42.53 21.42
N GLY A 145 17.32 -41.92 21.45
CA GLY A 145 17.48 -40.52 21.06
C GLY A 145 17.13 -40.26 19.60
N TYR A 146 17.45 -41.19 18.71
CA TYR A 146 17.07 -41.08 17.29
C TYR A 146 15.55 -41.20 17.10
N ASN A 147 14.89 -42.12 17.80
CA ASN A 147 13.43 -42.26 17.76
C ASN A 147 12.72 -41.03 18.32
N GLU A 148 13.25 -40.42 19.37
CA GLU A 148 12.72 -39.15 19.91
C GLU A 148 12.76 -38.04 18.85
N LEU A 149 13.88 -37.88 18.13
CA LEU A 149 13.99 -36.91 17.03
C LEU A 149 12.97 -37.18 15.91
N LEU A 150 12.74 -38.44 15.56
CA LEU A 150 11.68 -38.81 14.61
C LEU A 150 10.28 -38.46 15.14
N GLY A 151 10.03 -38.67 16.43
CA GLY A 151 8.79 -38.29 17.12
C GLY A 151 8.52 -36.79 17.06
N GLN A 152 9.58 -35.97 17.15
CA GLN A 152 9.53 -34.52 17.00
C GLN A 152 9.40 -34.04 15.54
N ARG A 153 9.07 -34.95 14.60
CA ARG A 153 8.87 -34.65 13.17
C ARG A 153 10.13 -34.13 12.46
N MET A 154 11.32 -34.47 12.95
CA MET A 154 12.55 -34.15 12.22
C MET A 154 12.57 -34.87 10.86
N PRO A 155 13.01 -34.20 9.77
CA PRO A 155 13.03 -34.76 8.43
C PRO A 155 14.21 -35.72 8.26
N LEU A 156 14.09 -36.88 8.89
CA LEU A 156 15.11 -37.91 8.94
C LEU A 156 14.56 -39.24 8.40
N PRO A 157 15.42 -40.09 7.82
CA PRO A 157 15.05 -41.45 7.42
C PRO A 157 14.58 -42.28 8.62
N SER A 158 13.67 -43.21 8.37
CA SER A 158 13.26 -44.18 9.40
C SER A 158 14.43 -45.08 9.80
N VAL A 159 14.37 -45.66 11.01
CA VAL A 159 15.37 -46.61 11.48
C VAL A 159 15.54 -47.79 10.50
N ARG A 160 14.41 -48.29 9.97
CA ARG A 160 14.38 -49.35 8.95
C ARG A 160 15.14 -48.94 7.69
N THR A 161 14.90 -47.73 7.18
CA THR A 161 15.61 -47.20 6.00
C THR A 161 17.12 -47.13 6.22
N LEU A 162 17.56 -46.77 7.43
CA LEU A 162 18.98 -46.76 7.77
C LEU A 162 19.58 -48.17 7.81
N GLN A 163 18.83 -49.16 8.30
CA GLN A 163 19.26 -50.57 8.33
C GLN A 163 19.38 -51.15 6.91
N GLU A 164 18.36 -50.97 6.08
CA GLU A 164 18.36 -51.43 4.67
C GLU A 164 19.55 -50.85 3.89
N LYS A 165 19.95 -49.60 4.18
CA LYS A 165 21.12 -48.95 3.57
C LYS A 165 22.47 -49.41 4.12
N LEU A 166 22.52 -50.01 5.30
CA LEU A 166 23.73 -50.66 5.82
C LEU A 166 23.88 -52.07 5.24
N GLU A 167 22.76 -52.77 5.04
CA GLU A 167 22.72 -54.13 4.48
C GLU A 167 22.92 -54.16 2.97
N THR A 168 22.57 -53.08 2.27
CA THR A 168 22.77 -52.91 0.83
C THR A 168 23.71 -51.72 0.57
N PRO A 169 25.03 -51.95 0.49
CA PRO A 169 25.98 -50.87 0.18
C PRO A 169 25.65 -50.27 -1.19
N LEU A 170 25.71 -48.94 -1.28
CA LEU A 170 25.61 -48.19 -2.53
C LEU A 170 26.77 -48.51 -3.47
#